data_AF-A0A2R6CZQ7-F1
#
_entry.id   AF-A0A2R6CZQ7-F1
#
_cell.length_a   1.000
_cell.length_b   1.000
_cell.length_c   1.000
_cell.angle_alpha   90.00
_cell.angle_beta   90.00
_cell.angle_gamma   90.00
#
_symmetry.space_group_name_H-M   'P 1'
#
loop_
_entity.id
_entity.type
_entity.pdbx_description
1 polymer ?
#
loop_
_entity_poly.entity_id
_entity_poly.type
_entity_poly.pdbx_seq_one_letter_code
_entity_poly.pdbx_strand_id
1 'polypeptide(L)'
;MTDDGRVADLLAERPDLESPLAALLAVDDEADTWTFEDVPVDSGAFGELDAVRQAIERDSAVEEGTATTDVTTPSVNVALPTVDAGAAGLFGGALALVVVLRAFVVSAVFRGEHVVLSGNDPYFYLFWIEQSLPAGITKGEPLLVATLARITSVFGGPDAAGAVLAVYPVVSAVLTGALLYWLTLRLTADRRIALAAVVILAAMPGHALRCVTTKRTRSPIMAVASSGSVSAHRRWPGTPARW
;
A
#
# COMPACT_ATOMS: atom_id res chain seq x y z
N MET A 1 31.46 20.82 -26.53
CA MET A 1 32.17 19.53 -26.44
C MET A 1 31.31 18.52 -27.16
N THR A 2 31.78 17.93 -28.26
CA THR A 2 31.06 16.87 -28.99
C THR A 2 31.01 15.61 -28.14
N ASP A 3 29.94 14.81 -28.27
CA ASP A 3 29.75 13.61 -27.45
C ASP A 3 30.93 12.62 -27.56
N ASP A 4 31.58 12.56 -28.71
CA ASP A 4 32.80 11.77 -28.94
C ASP A 4 33.96 12.17 -28.00
N GLY A 5 34.08 13.46 -27.68
CA GLY A 5 35.11 13.95 -26.75
C GLY A 5 34.84 13.52 -25.31
N ARG A 6 33.57 13.48 -24.91
CA ARG A 6 33.15 13.05 -23.56
C ARG A 6 33.39 11.57 -23.33
N VAL A 7 33.09 10.74 -24.33
CA VAL A 7 33.33 9.29 -24.24
C VAL A 7 34.83 9.00 -24.14
N ALA A 8 35.66 9.72 -24.92
CA ALA A 8 37.12 9.57 -24.86
C ALA A 8 37.70 9.97 -23.49
N ASP A 9 37.22 11.06 -22.90
CA ASP A 9 37.64 11.50 -21.56
C ASP A 9 37.24 10.47 -20.48
N LEU A 10 36.02 9.90 -20.58
CA LEU A 10 35.55 8.87 -19.65
C LEU A 10 36.36 7.56 -19.75
N LEU A 11 36.72 7.14 -20.96
CA LEU A 11 37.59 5.97 -21.16
C LEU A 11 39.03 6.24 -20.67
N ALA A 12 39.49 7.50 -20.72
CA ALA A 12 40.78 7.87 -20.15
C ALA A 12 40.78 7.82 -18.61
N GLU A 13 39.66 8.16 -17.96
CA GLU A 13 39.49 8.06 -16.51
C GLU A 13 39.21 6.62 -16.05
N ARG A 14 38.48 5.84 -16.84
CA ARG A 14 37.97 4.50 -16.52
C ARG A 14 38.22 3.51 -17.67
N PRO A 15 39.47 3.04 -17.84
CA PRO A 15 39.84 2.13 -18.94
C PRO A 15 39.21 0.73 -18.80
N ASP A 16 38.73 0.38 -17.60
CA ASP A 16 38.02 -0.88 -17.33
C ASP A 16 36.68 -1.01 -18.08
N LEU A 17 36.11 0.10 -18.55
CA LEU A 17 34.83 0.15 -19.27
C LEU A 17 34.95 0.01 -20.79
N GLU A 18 36.16 0.05 -21.34
CA GLU A 18 36.41 -0.02 -22.80
C GLU A 18 35.90 -1.34 -23.40
N SER A 19 36.23 -2.46 -22.77
CA SER A 19 35.84 -3.80 -23.23
C SER A 19 34.32 -4.03 -23.15
N PRO A 20 33.63 -3.70 -22.03
CA PRO A 20 32.16 -3.72 -21.96
C PRO A 20 31.47 -2.82 -22.98
N LEU A 21 31.98 -1.61 -23.22
CA LEU A 21 31.39 -0.68 -24.18
C LEU A 21 31.54 -1.17 -25.62
N ALA A 22 32.69 -1.73 -25.99
CA ALA A 22 32.92 -2.34 -27.29
C ALA A 22 32.00 -3.56 -27.53
N ALA A 23 31.76 -4.37 -26.49
CA ALA A 23 30.84 -5.50 -26.57
C ALA A 23 29.38 -5.06 -26.79
N LEU A 24 28.96 -3.96 -26.16
CA LEU A 24 27.63 -3.37 -26.39
C LEU A 24 27.48 -2.83 -27.80
N LEU A 25 28.46 -2.07 -28.30
CA LEU A 25 28.43 -1.52 -29.66
C LEU A 25 28.40 -2.63 -30.72
N ALA A 26 29.11 -3.74 -30.51
CA ALA A 26 29.09 -4.88 -31.42
C ALA A 26 27.70 -5.54 -31.51
N VAL A 27 26.96 -5.60 -30.40
CA VAL A 27 25.57 -6.12 -30.38
C VAL A 27 24.60 -5.13 -31.01
N ASP A 28 24.80 -3.83 -30.77
CA ASP A 28 24.01 -2.75 -31.37
C ASP A 28 24.16 -2.69 -32.90
N ASP A 29 25.38 -2.92 -33.41
CA ASP A 29 25.66 -3.01 -34.85
C ASP A 29 25.02 -4.25 -35.51
N GLU A 30 24.84 -5.34 -34.75
CA GLU A 30 24.29 -6.61 -35.26
C GLU A 30 22.75 -6.65 -35.17
N ALA A 31 22.14 -5.96 -34.21
CA ALA A 31 20.71 -6.02 -33.94
C ALA A 31 20.08 -4.65 -33.66
N ASP A 32 19.08 -4.29 -34.45
CA ASP A 32 18.25 -3.08 -34.24
C ASP A 32 17.45 -3.11 -32.92
N THR A 33 17.37 -4.25 -32.24
CA THR A 33 16.73 -4.40 -30.92
C THR A 33 17.37 -5.56 -30.17
N TRP A 34 17.88 -5.28 -28.97
CA TRP A 34 18.51 -6.27 -28.09
C TRP A 34 18.02 -6.11 -26.65
N THR A 35 18.10 -7.18 -25.87
CA THR A 35 17.80 -7.21 -24.44
C THR A 35 19.08 -7.48 -23.64
N PHE A 36 19.03 -7.29 -22.32
CA PHE A 36 20.19 -7.51 -21.46
C PHE A 36 20.78 -8.92 -21.56
N GLU A 37 19.96 -9.93 -21.86
CA GLU A 37 20.40 -11.33 -22.03
C GLU A 37 21.22 -11.55 -23.31
N ASP A 38 21.16 -10.62 -24.25
CA ASP A 38 21.86 -10.69 -25.54
C ASP A 38 23.26 -10.05 -25.49
N VAL A 39 23.61 -9.42 -24.37
CA VAL A 39 24.89 -8.71 -24.19
C VAL A 39 25.84 -9.53 -23.32
N PRO A 40 27.08 -9.82 -23.78
CA PRO A 40 28.06 -10.59 -23.02
C PRO A 40 28.80 -9.73 -21.97
N VAL A 41 28.05 -8.97 -21.16
CA VAL A 41 28.57 -8.08 -20.11
C VAL A 41 27.96 -8.47 -18.76
N ASP A 42 28.77 -8.50 -17.71
CA ASP A 42 28.27 -8.77 -16.36
C ASP A 42 27.38 -7.62 -15.86
N SER A 43 26.34 -7.97 -15.11
CA SER A 43 25.37 -7.07 -14.48
C SER A 43 26.01 -5.91 -13.69
N GLY A 44 27.19 -6.13 -13.11
CA GLY A 44 27.97 -5.10 -12.43
C GLY A 44 28.50 -4.01 -13.37
N ALA A 45 29.14 -4.42 -14.48
CA ALA A 45 29.71 -3.50 -15.46
C ALA A 45 28.61 -2.76 -16.25
N PHE A 46 27.50 -3.43 -16.53
CA PHE A 46 26.35 -2.79 -17.17
C PHE A 46 25.68 -1.74 -16.26
N GLY A 47 25.55 -2.01 -14.96
CA GLY A 47 25.03 -1.03 -14.00
C GLY A 47 25.92 0.20 -13.86
N GLU A 48 27.23 0.03 -14.02
CA GLU A 48 28.18 1.14 -14.04
C GLU A 48 28.06 1.99 -15.32
N LEU A 49 27.89 1.38 -16.48
CA LEU A 49 27.63 2.10 -17.74
C LEU A 49 26.31 2.87 -17.71
N ASP A 50 25.25 2.33 -17.10
CA ASP A 50 23.98 3.05 -16.92
C ASP A 50 24.11 4.24 -15.94
N ALA A 51 24.90 4.09 -14.87
CA ALA A 51 25.21 5.18 -13.96
C ALA A 51 25.98 6.31 -14.67
N VAL A 52 26.93 5.96 -15.55
CA VAL A 52 27.65 6.92 -16.40
C VAL A 52 26.71 7.62 -17.38
N ARG A 53 25.83 6.88 -18.05
CA ARG A 53 24.79 7.45 -18.94
C ARG A 53 23.93 8.48 -18.20
N GLN A 54 23.45 8.14 -17.00
CA GLN A 54 22.66 9.04 -16.17
C GLN A 54 23.45 10.28 -15.72
N ALA A 55 24.75 10.14 -15.44
CA ALA A 55 25.61 11.27 -15.09
C ALA A 55 25.80 12.24 -16.27
N ILE A 56 26.02 11.72 -17.48
CA ILE A 56 26.13 12.53 -18.71
C ILE A 56 24.80 13.25 -19.02
N GLU A 57 23.67 12.56 -18.89
CA GLU A 57 22.34 13.13 -19.09
C GLU A 57 22.00 14.20 -18.04
N ARG A 58 22.54 14.07 -16.82
CA ARG A 58 22.39 15.06 -15.77
C ARG A 58 23.27 16.28 -15.99
N ASP A 59 24.51 16.11 -16.44
CA ASP A 59 25.46 17.21 -16.69
C ASP A 59 25.06 18.04 -17.91
N SER A 60 24.50 17.40 -18.94
CA SER A 60 23.90 18.08 -20.09
C SER A 60 22.63 18.87 -19.77
N ALA A 61 22.01 18.64 -18.60
CA ALA A 61 20.90 19.44 -18.09
C ALA A 61 21.34 20.65 -17.24
N VAL A 62 22.65 20.81 -16.97
CA VAL A 62 23.23 21.92 -16.20
C VAL A 62 23.89 22.93 -17.14
N GLU A 63 23.10 23.55 -18.02
CA GLU A 63 23.49 24.76 -18.76
C GLU A 63 22.43 25.85 -18.50
N GLU A 64 22.30 26.26 -17.23
CA GLU A 64 21.87 27.61 -16.82
C GLU A 64 22.13 27.77 -15.31
N GLY A 65 23.33 28.24 -14.96
CA GLY A 65 23.68 28.49 -13.55
C GLY A 65 25.14 28.86 -13.36
N THR A 66 25.43 30.16 -13.49
CA THR A 66 26.72 30.83 -13.32
C THR A 66 27.60 30.27 -12.19
N ALA A 67 28.83 29.90 -12.54
CA ALA A 67 29.89 29.48 -11.63
C ALA A 67 30.36 30.62 -10.72
N THR A 68 30.57 30.33 -9.44
CA THR A 68 31.44 31.10 -8.53
C THR A 68 32.22 30.13 -7.65
N THR A 69 33.54 30.35 -7.63
CA THR A 69 34.59 29.46 -7.12
C THR A 69 34.82 29.59 -5.61
N ASP A 70 34.95 28.43 -4.95
CA ASP A 70 35.65 28.04 -3.72
C ASP A 70 35.51 28.79 -2.38
N VAL A 71 35.05 28.04 -1.36
CA VAL A 71 35.85 27.61 -0.18
C VAL A 71 35.36 26.22 0.28
N THR A 72 36.22 25.21 0.25
CA THR A 72 35.90 23.82 0.65
C THR A 72 36.02 23.63 2.17
N THR A 73 34.87 23.48 2.85
CA THR A 73 34.73 22.72 4.11
C THR A 73 34.08 21.38 3.79
N PRO A 74 34.51 20.24 4.38
CA PRO A 74 33.89 18.94 4.13
C PRO A 74 32.54 18.90 4.86
N SER A 75 31.50 19.45 4.24
CA SER A 75 30.12 19.24 4.66
C SER A 75 29.62 17.96 4.02
N VAL A 76 29.27 16.96 4.83
CA VAL A 76 28.46 15.82 4.39
C VAL A 76 27.10 16.37 3.99
N ASN A 77 26.95 16.70 2.71
CA ASN A 77 25.74 17.26 2.17
C ASN A 77 24.78 16.10 1.88
N VAL A 78 23.99 15.72 2.89
CA VAL A 78 22.82 14.87 2.67
C VAL A 78 21.80 15.73 1.95
N ALA A 79 21.87 15.74 0.61
CA ALA A 79 20.87 16.36 -0.23
C ALA A 79 19.55 15.61 -0.03
N LEU A 80 18.69 16.16 0.83
CA LEU A 80 17.29 15.72 0.90
C LEU A 80 16.69 15.93 -0.50
N PRO A 81 16.04 14.91 -1.09
CA PRO A 81 15.45 15.05 -2.42
C PRO A 81 14.52 16.27 -2.40
N THR A 82 14.65 17.15 -3.39
CA THR A 82 13.78 18.32 -3.52
C THR A 82 12.37 17.82 -3.79
N VAL A 83 11.56 17.74 -2.73
CA VAL A 83 10.17 17.32 -2.83
C VAL A 83 9.42 18.47 -3.46
N ASP A 84 8.96 18.30 -4.70
CA ASP A 84 8.01 19.22 -5.30
C ASP A 84 6.75 19.27 -4.42
N ALA A 85 6.52 20.42 -3.78
CA ALA A 85 5.40 20.62 -2.87
C ALA A 85 4.05 20.40 -3.59
N GLY A 86 3.99 20.64 -4.90
CA GLY A 86 2.83 20.34 -5.72
C GLY A 86 2.56 18.83 -5.81
N ALA A 87 3.58 18.04 -6.20
CA ALA A 87 3.48 16.60 -6.27
C ALA A 87 3.18 15.95 -4.90
N ALA A 88 3.84 16.41 -3.83
CA ALA A 88 3.57 15.92 -2.48
C ALA A 88 2.16 16.29 -2.00
N GLY A 89 1.68 17.50 -2.33
CA GLY A 89 0.33 17.93 -2.05
C GLY A 89 -0.73 17.09 -2.77
N LEU A 90 -0.51 16.78 -4.05
CA LEU A 90 -1.40 15.93 -4.85
C LEU A 90 -1.46 14.50 -4.32
N PHE A 91 -0.30 13.91 -3.98
CA PHE A 91 -0.24 12.59 -3.38
C PHE A 91 -0.92 12.55 -2.01
N GLY A 92 -0.63 13.53 -1.15
CA GLY A 92 -1.29 13.70 0.14
C GLY A 92 -2.80 13.88 -0.01
N GLY A 93 -3.25 14.66 -0.99
CA GLY A 93 -4.66 14.85 -1.34
C GLY A 93 -5.34 13.55 -1.80
N ALA A 94 -4.66 12.74 -2.61
CA ALA A 94 -5.18 11.45 -3.05
C ALA A 94 -5.34 10.47 -1.87
N LEU A 95 -4.37 10.42 -0.94
CA LEU A 95 -4.50 9.62 0.27
C LEU A 95 -5.58 10.16 1.22
N ALA A 96 -5.70 11.48 1.34
CA ALA A 96 -6.78 12.11 2.11
C ALA A 96 -8.16 11.74 1.54
N LEU A 97 -8.30 11.69 0.21
CA LEU A 97 -9.51 11.20 -0.45
C LEU A 97 -9.82 9.74 -0.07
N VAL A 98 -8.80 8.86 -0.03
CA VAL A 98 -8.98 7.48 0.45
C VAL A 98 -9.51 7.47 1.88
N VAL A 99 -8.93 8.27 2.78
CA VAL A 99 -9.39 8.38 4.17
C VAL A 99 -10.84 8.85 4.23
N VAL A 100 -11.20 9.92 3.52
CA VAL A 100 -12.57 10.47 3.54
C VAL A 100 -13.59 9.44 3.06
N LEU A 101 -13.32 8.77 1.95
CA LEU A 101 -14.24 7.77 1.39
C LEU A 101 -14.36 6.51 2.25
N ARG A 102 -13.35 6.18 3.07
CA ARG A 102 -13.36 5.01 3.95
C ARG A 102 -13.82 5.30 5.37
N ALA A 103 -13.54 6.49 5.89
CA ALA A 103 -13.88 6.89 7.24
C ALA A 103 -15.36 7.24 7.42
N PHE A 104 -16.13 7.41 6.33
CA PHE A 104 -17.56 7.73 6.39
C PHE A 104 -18.38 6.77 7.27
N VAL A 105 -17.96 5.50 7.37
CA VAL A 105 -18.65 4.48 8.19
C VAL A 105 -18.20 4.48 9.64
N VAL A 106 -17.04 5.06 9.96
CA VAL A 106 -16.42 4.99 11.29
C VAL A 106 -17.31 5.66 12.35
N SER A 107 -17.98 6.74 11.99
CA SER A 107 -18.94 7.41 12.89
C SER A 107 -20.15 6.53 13.27
N ALA A 108 -20.53 5.58 12.42
CA ALA A 108 -21.61 4.64 12.72
C ALA A 108 -21.19 3.50 13.68
N VAL A 109 -19.87 3.26 13.76
CA VAL A 109 -19.24 2.22 14.60
C VAL A 109 -19.08 2.70 16.04
N PHE A 110 -18.70 3.95 16.26
CA PHE A 110 -18.59 4.53 17.61
C PHE A 110 -19.96 5.01 18.11
N ARG A 111 -20.60 4.21 18.98
CA ARG A 111 -21.91 4.52 19.57
C ARG A 111 -21.78 4.77 21.07
N GLY A 112 -21.51 6.03 21.44
CA GLY A 112 -21.24 6.40 22.83
C GLY A 112 -19.97 5.71 23.33
N GLU A 113 -20.07 5.00 24.46
CA GLU A 113 -18.97 4.25 25.08
C GLU A 113 -18.68 2.90 24.39
N HIS A 114 -19.49 2.49 23.39
CA HIS A 114 -19.40 1.17 22.79
C HIS A 114 -19.02 1.22 21.31
N VAL A 115 -18.14 0.30 20.91
CA VAL A 115 -17.76 0.08 19.51
C VAL A 115 -18.62 -1.04 18.91
N VAL A 116 -19.43 -0.71 17.91
CA VAL A 116 -20.30 -1.66 17.20
C VAL A 116 -19.72 -1.94 15.82
N LEU A 117 -19.02 -3.05 15.68
CA LEU A 117 -18.37 -3.44 14.43
C LEU A 117 -19.41 -3.80 13.35
N SER A 118 -19.12 -3.45 12.10
CA SER A 118 -20.01 -3.72 10.98
C SER A 118 -19.91 -5.19 10.54
N GLY A 119 -20.99 -5.95 10.68
CA GLY A 119 -21.04 -7.37 10.31
C GLY A 119 -20.61 -8.30 11.44
N ASN A 120 -20.57 -9.60 11.17
CA ASN A 120 -20.28 -10.63 12.18
C ASN A 120 -18.79 -10.97 12.27
N ASP A 121 -18.09 -11.00 11.15
CA ASP A 121 -16.69 -11.46 11.08
C ASP A 121 -15.73 -10.65 11.96
N PRO A 122 -15.83 -9.31 12.06
CA PRO A 122 -14.96 -8.53 12.95
C PRO A 122 -15.06 -8.94 14.43
N TYR A 123 -16.21 -9.44 14.88
CA TYR A 123 -16.39 -9.90 16.26
C TYR A 123 -15.62 -11.18 16.57
N PHE A 124 -15.37 -12.02 15.56
CA PHE A 124 -14.49 -13.17 15.74
C PHE A 124 -13.07 -12.71 16.14
N TYR A 125 -12.53 -11.73 15.43
CA TYR A 125 -11.22 -11.17 15.73
C TYR A 125 -11.20 -10.41 17.07
N LEU A 126 -12.25 -9.63 17.35
CA LEU A 126 -12.40 -8.90 18.61
C LEU A 126 -12.30 -9.85 19.80
N PHE A 127 -13.07 -10.95 19.76
CA PHE A 127 -13.07 -11.96 20.82
C PHE A 127 -11.67 -12.51 21.09
N TRP A 128 -10.92 -12.90 20.05
CA TRP A 128 -9.58 -13.46 20.22
C TRP A 128 -8.55 -12.44 20.73
N ILE A 129 -8.68 -11.18 20.34
CA ILE A 129 -7.81 -10.10 20.81
C ILE A 129 -8.11 -9.81 22.29
N GLU A 130 -9.38 -9.71 22.69
CA GLU A 130 -9.79 -9.51 24.08
C GLU A 130 -9.32 -10.65 24.99
N GLN A 131 -9.39 -11.89 24.50
CA GLN A 131 -8.89 -13.06 25.22
C GLN A 131 -7.35 -13.09 25.32
N SER A 132 -6.62 -12.24 24.57
CA SER A 132 -5.14 -12.21 24.53
C SER A 132 -4.50 -13.57 24.20
N LEU A 133 -5.21 -14.43 23.47
CA LEU A 133 -4.81 -15.81 23.16
C LEU A 133 -4.72 -16.03 21.64
N PRO A 134 -3.74 -15.45 20.93
CA PRO A 134 -3.51 -15.76 19.52
C PRO A 134 -3.03 -17.21 19.33
N ALA A 135 -2.41 -17.80 20.36
CA ALA A 135 -1.94 -19.17 20.39
C ALA A 135 -3.10 -20.14 20.66
N GLY A 136 -3.80 -20.54 19.61
CA GLY A 136 -4.94 -21.46 19.70
C GLY A 136 -5.81 -21.47 18.44
N ILE A 137 -5.60 -20.50 17.55
CA ILE A 137 -6.36 -20.36 16.31
C ILE A 137 -5.88 -21.38 15.29
N THR A 138 -6.61 -22.50 15.19
CA THR A 138 -6.41 -23.54 14.16
C THR A 138 -7.17 -23.25 12.87
N LYS A 139 -8.16 -22.35 12.90
CA LYS A 139 -8.93 -21.89 11.74
C LYS A 139 -9.05 -20.37 11.76
N GLY A 140 -8.73 -19.71 10.64
CA GLY A 140 -8.76 -18.25 10.49
C GLY A 140 -7.43 -17.69 9.98
N GLU A 141 -7.16 -16.43 10.31
CA GLU A 141 -5.97 -15.69 9.90
C GLU A 141 -5.09 -15.38 11.13
N PRO A 142 -4.29 -16.35 11.61
CA PRO A 142 -3.55 -16.22 12.88
C PRO A 142 -2.55 -15.06 12.87
N LEU A 143 -1.96 -14.76 11.71
CA LEU A 143 -1.07 -13.61 11.55
C LEU A 143 -1.82 -12.30 11.80
N LEU A 144 -3.01 -12.14 11.21
CA LEU A 144 -3.83 -10.94 11.39
C LEU A 144 -4.16 -10.74 12.88
N VAL A 145 -4.60 -11.80 13.56
CA VAL A 145 -4.94 -11.72 14.98
C VAL A 145 -3.70 -11.35 15.81
N ALA A 146 -2.56 -11.98 15.55
CA ALA A 146 -1.31 -11.68 16.26
C ALA A 146 -0.86 -10.23 16.04
N THR A 147 -0.95 -9.73 14.80
CA THR A 147 -0.60 -8.34 14.47
C THR A 147 -1.55 -7.37 15.15
N LEU A 148 -2.87 -7.59 15.07
CA LEU A 148 -3.86 -6.72 15.71
C LEU A 148 -3.75 -6.78 17.24
N ALA A 149 -3.53 -7.95 17.83
CA ALA A 149 -3.30 -8.08 19.27
C ALA A 149 -2.04 -7.33 19.70
N ARG A 150 -0.96 -7.39 18.91
CA ARG A 150 0.25 -6.63 19.18
C ARG A 150 0.00 -5.13 19.11
N ILE A 151 -0.67 -4.64 18.06
CA ILE A 151 -1.03 -3.22 17.93
C ILE A 151 -1.90 -2.80 19.12
N THR A 152 -2.95 -3.58 19.42
CA THR A 152 -3.87 -3.34 20.52
C THR A 152 -3.14 -3.25 21.86
N SER A 153 -2.14 -4.10 22.11
CA SER A 153 -1.32 -4.05 23.33
C SER A 153 -0.55 -2.73 23.51
N VAL A 154 -0.23 -2.03 22.42
CA VAL A 154 0.44 -0.72 22.45
C VAL A 154 -0.55 0.41 22.75
N PHE A 155 -1.80 0.28 22.32
CA PHE A 155 -2.80 1.36 22.35
C PHE A 155 -3.77 1.31 23.55
N GLY A 156 -3.58 0.39 24.50
CA GLY A 156 -4.42 0.30 25.71
C GLY A 156 -4.87 -1.11 26.08
N GLY A 157 -4.42 -2.14 25.35
CA GLY A 157 -4.79 -3.52 25.63
C GLY A 157 -6.24 -3.83 25.21
N PRO A 158 -6.89 -4.83 25.83
CA PRO A 158 -8.20 -5.35 25.40
C PRO A 158 -9.27 -4.28 25.19
N ASP A 159 -9.30 -3.24 26.03
CA ASP A 159 -10.29 -2.16 25.94
C ASP A 159 -10.15 -1.34 24.64
N ALA A 160 -8.96 -1.29 24.06
CA ALA A 160 -8.69 -0.61 22.78
C ALA A 160 -9.00 -1.49 21.55
N ALA A 161 -9.28 -2.78 21.72
CA ALA A 161 -9.41 -3.74 20.62
C ALA A 161 -10.51 -3.34 19.63
N GLY A 162 -11.67 -2.89 20.14
CA GLY A 162 -12.77 -2.41 19.31
C GLY A 162 -12.36 -1.22 18.44
N ALA A 163 -11.70 -0.22 19.04
CA ALA A 163 -11.26 0.97 18.31
C ALA A 163 -10.21 0.63 17.24
N VAL A 164 -9.25 -0.25 17.56
CA VAL A 164 -8.24 -0.71 16.60
C VAL A 164 -8.88 -1.43 15.41
N LEU A 165 -9.83 -2.34 15.67
CA LEU A 165 -10.58 -3.05 14.61
C LEU A 165 -11.43 -2.10 13.75
N ALA A 166 -11.98 -1.05 14.34
CA ALA A 166 -12.78 -0.06 13.62
C ALA A 166 -11.93 0.78 12.64
N VAL A 167 -10.70 1.12 13.04
CA VAL A 167 -9.81 2.01 12.27
C VAL A 167 -8.92 1.23 11.30
N TYR A 168 -8.63 -0.05 11.59
CA TYR A 168 -7.78 -0.91 10.78
C TYR A 168 -8.12 -0.91 9.26
N PRO A 169 -9.38 -1.03 8.82
CA PRO A 169 -9.70 -1.03 7.39
C PRO A 169 -9.31 0.28 6.69
N VAL A 170 -9.40 1.41 7.39
CA VAL A 170 -9.00 2.72 6.86
C VAL A 170 -7.49 2.78 6.72
N VAL A 171 -6.75 2.36 7.76
CA VAL A 171 -5.28 2.33 7.74
C VAL A 171 -4.77 1.41 6.64
N SER A 172 -5.34 0.21 6.53
CA SER A 172 -4.98 -0.73 5.48
C SER A 172 -5.23 -0.15 4.09
N ALA A 173 -6.35 0.53 3.86
CA ALA A 173 -6.65 1.16 2.57
C ALA A 173 -5.64 2.25 2.21
N VAL A 174 -5.20 3.07 3.17
CA VAL A 174 -4.17 4.10 2.96
C VAL A 174 -2.83 3.47 2.62
N LEU A 175 -2.41 2.45 3.35
CA LEU A 175 -1.17 1.71 3.07
C LEU A 175 -1.20 1.07 1.68
N THR A 176 -2.31 0.45 1.30
CA THR A 176 -2.50 -0.08 -0.05
C THR A 176 -2.47 1.02 -1.11
N GLY A 177 -3.09 2.18 -0.86
CA GLY A 177 -3.04 3.32 -1.78
C GLY A 177 -1.62 3.86 -1.97
N ALA A 178 -0.84 3.98 -0.90
CA ALA A 178 0.56 4.40 -0.96
C ALA A 178 1.42 3.39 -1.73
N LEU A 179 1.24 2.10 -1.48
CA LEU A 179 1.94 1.04 -2.20
C LEU A 179 1.57 1.02 -3.68
N LEU A 180 0.28 1.19 -4.00
CA LEU A 180 -0.21 1.27 -5.37
C LEU A 180 0.41 2.46 -6.10
N TYR A 181 0.43 3.64 -5.49
CA TYR A 181 1.10 4.81 -6.05
C TYR A 181 2.56 4.53 -6.35
N TRP A 182 3.30 3.98 -5.38
CA TRP A 182 4.71 3.67 -5.53
C TRP A 182 4.96 2.66 -6.65
N LEU A 183 4.15 1.60 -6.73
CA LEU A 183 4.26 0.58 -7.75
C LEU A 183 3.94 1.13 -9.14
N THR A 184 2.85 1.88 -9.29
CA THR A 184 2.48 2.48 -10.59
C THR A 184 3.51 3.51 -11.04
N LEU A 185 4.06 4.31 -10.13
CA LEU A 185 5.12 5.25 -10.45
C LEU A 185 6.40 4.53 -10.93
N ARG A 186 6.77 3.42 -10.29
CA ARG A 186 7.89 2.56 -10.70
C ARG A 186 7.68 1.95 -12.08
N LEU A 187 6.45 1.54 -12.41
CA LEU A 187 6.14 0.85 -13.66
C LEU A 187 5.94 1.78 -14.86
N THR A 188 5.39 2.97 -14.64
CA THR A 188 4.98 3.89 -15.72
C THR A 188 5.88 5.11 -15.87
N ALA A 189 6.73 5.37 -14.87
CA ALA A 189 7.49 6.61 -14.73
C ALA A 189 6.64 7.89 -14.77
N ASP A 190 5.30 7.79 -14.69
CA ASP A 190 4.37 8.91 -14.75
C ASP A 190 3.55 9.03 -13.45
N ARG A 191 3.70 10.19 -12.80
CA ARG A 191 2.99 10.54 -11.56
C ARG A 191 1.49 10.67 -11.77
N ARG A 192 1.03 11.10 -12.95
CA ARG A 192 -0.39 11.30 -13.25
C ARG A 192 -1.13 9.97 -13.26
N ILE A 193 -0.52 8.95 -13.86
CA ILE A 193 -1.06 7.58 -13.90
C ILE A 193 -1.10 7.00 -12.49
N ALA A 194 -0.04 7.20 -11.70
CA ALA A 194 0.00 6.76 -10.32
C ALA A 194 -1.09 7.42 -9.45
N LEU A 195 -1.30 8.73 -9.59
CA LEU A 195 -2.39 9.44 -8.88
C LEU A 195 -3.77 8.95 -9.32
N ALA A 196 -3.99 8.78 -10.63
CA ALA A 196 -5.24 8.27 -11.17
C ALA A 196 -5.56 6.88 -10.62
N ALA A 197 -4.56 5.99 -10.52
CA ALA A 197 -4.73 4.65 -9.95
C ALA A 197 -5.21 4.69 -8.49
N VAL A 198 -4.64 5.58 -7.66
CA VAL A 198 -5.07 5.76 -6.27
C VAL A 198 -6.49 6.32 -6.18
N VAL A 199 -6.83 7.30 -7.00
CA VAL A 199 -8.19 7.89 -7.03
C VAL A 199 -9.22 6.83 -7.45
N ILE A 200 -8.90 6.00 -8.44
CA ILE A 200 -9.75 4.88 -8.87
C ILE A 200 -9.90 3.86 -7.73
N LEU A 201 -8.81 3.50 -7.04
CA LEU A 201 -8.85 2.61 -5.87
C LEU A 201 -9.73 3.19 -4.74
N ALA A 202 -9.65 4.51 -4.52
CA ALA A 202 -10.43 5.20 -3.50
C ALA A 202 -11.94 5.10 -3.81
N ALA A 203 -12.32 5.26 -5.08
CA ALA A 203 -13.70 5.25 -5.55
C ALA A 203 -14.28 3.83 -5.76
N MET A 204 -13.44 2.78 -5.82
CA MET A 204 -13.89 1.42 -6.14
C MET A 204 -14.85 0.86 -5.08
N PRO A 205 -16.15 0.64 -5.41
CA PRO A 205 -17.15 0.21 -4.44
C PRO A 205 -16.98 -1.26 -4.04
N GLY A 206 -16.30 -2.10 -4.82
CA GLY A 206 -16.08 -3.52 -4.48
C GLY A 206 -15.18 -3.73 -3.25
N HIS A 207 -14.25 -2.82 -3.01
CA HIS A 207 -13.47 -2.75 -1.76
C HIS A 207 -14.24 -1.99 -0.67
N ALA A 208 -15.22 -1.16 -1.05
CA ALA A 208 -16.21 -0.62 -0.13
C ALA A 208 -17.19 -1.70 0.32
N LEU A 209 -17.61 -2.69 -0.48
CA LEU A 209 -18.60 -3.71 -0.08
C LEU A 209 -18.08 -4.75 0.93
N ARG A 210 -16.76 -4.86 1.10
CA ARG A 210 -16.13 -5.57 2.23
C ARG A 210 -15.78 -4.65 3.42
N CYS A 211 -16.07 -3.36 3.31
CA CYS A 211 -15.85 -2.33 4.34
C CYS A 211 -17.08 -1.41 4.59
N VAL A 212 -18.24 -1.71 4.00
CA VAL A 212 -19.52 -0.99 4.03
C VAL A 212 -20.57 -2.08 3.90
N THR A 213 -21.44 -2.17 4.91
CA THR A 213 -22.55 -3.12 4.91
C THR A 213 -23.67 -2.65 4.01
N THR A 214 -24.04 -3.51 3.06
CA THR A 214 -25.27 -3.42 2.29
C THR A 214 -26.46 -3.28 3.24
N LYS A 215 -27.28 -2.25 2.99
CA LYS A 215 -28.54 -2.02 3.69
C LYS A 215 -29.40 -3.26 3.45
N ARG A 216 -29.75 -3.99 4.53
CA ARG A 216 -30.75 -5.06 4.47
C ARG A 216 -32.07 -4.44 4.05
N THR A 217 -32.39 -4.50 2.76
CA THR A 217 -33.72 -4.18 2.25
C THR A 217 -34.68 -5.20 2.86
N ARG A 218 -35.36 -4.82 3.95
CA ARG A 218 -36.52 -5.57 4.44
C ARG A 218 -37.64 -5.32 3.43
N SER A 219 -37.82 -6.24 2.48
CA SER A 219 -39.07 -6.32 1.73
C SER A 219 -40.16 -6.87 2.66
N PRO A 220 -41.33 -6.22 2.74
CA PRO A 220 -42.44 -6.64 3.59
C PRO A 220 -43.47 -7.41 2.76
N ILE A 221 -43.34 -8.74 2.61
CA ILE A 221 -44.36 -9.62 2.00
C ILE A 221 -44.11 -11.01 2.63
N MET A 222 -45.00 -11.72 3.32
CA MET A 222 -46.46 -11.77 3.32
C MET A 222 -46.92 -12.37 4.66
N ALA A 223 -47.87 -11.72 5.32
CA ALA A 223 -48.77 -12.42 6.23
C ALA A 223 -49.80 -13.17 5.37
N VAL A 224 -49.82 -14.50 5.47
CA VAL A 224 -51.00 -15.31 5.15
C VAL A 224 -51.19 -16.26 6.31
N ALA A 225 -52.17 -15.91 7.15
CA ALA A 225 -52.82 -16.83 8.04
C ALA A 225 -53.79 -17.68 7.24
N SER A 226 -53.72 -19.01 7.35
CA SER A 226 -54.89 -19.86 7.26
C SER A 226 -54.71 -21.13 8.09
N SER A 227 -55.42 -21.12 9.22
CA SER A 227 -56.21 -22.21 9.81
C SER A 227 -55.77 -23.65 9.55
N GLY A 228 -55.28 -24.31 10.60
CA GLY A 228 -55.11 -25.76 10.68
C GLY A 228 -55.07 -26.22 12.14
N SER A 229 -56.26 -26.36 12.74
CA SER A 229 -56.49 -26.95 14.06
C SER A 229 -55.90 -28.36 14.16
N VAL A 230 -54.95 -28.59 15.07
CA VAL A 230 -54.74 -29.90 15.70
C VAL A 230 -54.49 -29.72 17.19
N SER A 231 -55.44 -30.24 17.95
CA SER A 231 -55.47 -30.28 19.40
C SER A 231 -54.50 -31.28 20.00
N ALA A 232 -54.03 -30.90 21.20
CA ALA A 232 -53.83 -31.74 22.38
C ALA A 232 -52.57 -32.60 22.55
N HIS A 233 -52.02 -32.41 23.76
CA HIS A 233 -51.25 -33.34 24.59
C HIS A 233 -49.78 -33.62 24.25
N ARG A 234 -48.89 -32.86 24.92
CA ARG A 234 -47.88 -33.49 25.78
C ARG A 234 -47.42 -32.56 26.92
N ARG A 235 -47.65 -33.03 28.15
CA ARG A 235 -47.23 -32.45 29.43
C ARG A 235 -45.70 -32.40 29.51
N TRP A 236 -45.19 -31.26 29.95
CA TRP A 236 -43.86 -31.13 30.56
C TRP A 236 -43.99 -31.33 32.08
N PRO A 237 -43.31 -32.31 32.70
CA PRO A 237 -42.93 -32.25 34.11
C PRO A 237 -41.58 -31.51 34.19
N GLY A 238 -41.36 -30.51 35.03
CA GLY A 238 -41.64 -30.51 36.46
C GLY A 238 -40.31 -30.25 37.18
N THR A 239 -40.13 -29.03 37.66
CA THR A 239 -39.19 -28.62 38.72
C THR A 239 -39.80 -27.34 39.31
N PRO A 240 -39.63 -26.96 40.59
CA PRO A 240 -38.56 -27.36 41.52
C PRO A 240 -39.03 -27.64 42.98
N ALA A 241 -38.12 -28.12 43.84
CA ALA A 241 -37.79 -27.52 45.16
C ALA A 241 -37.01 -28.48 46.10
N ARG A 242 -35.91 -27.95 46.66
CA ARG A 242 -35.39 -28.06 48.05
C ARG A 242 -35.13 -29.50 48.56
N TRP A 243 -33.93 -29.88 49.01
CA TRP A 243 -33.03 -29.25 50.00
C TRP A 243 -31.57 -29.42 49.61
#